data_AF-A0A2N8TLK7-F1
#
_entry.id   AF-A0A2N8TLK7-F1
#
_cell.length_a   1.000
_cell.length_b   1.000
_cell.length_c   1.000
_cell.angle_alpha   90.00
_cell.angle_beta   90.00
_cell.angle_gamma   90.00
#
_symmetry.space_group_name_H-M   'P 1'
#
loop_
_entity.id
_entity.type
_entity.pdbx_description
1 polymer ?
#
loop_
_entity_poly.entity_id
_entity_poly.type
_entity_poly.pdbx_seq_one_letter_code
_entity_poly.pdbx_strand_id
1 'polypeptide(L)'
;ATLRWSSDKGWVDRPTAEPPEAASMPTLAQLTTAEQRWADREEDITTVGGDSFEVGQVFARRWVERLGDQGHLQKLSGMYPRIPHRVDGELLRYAARFGLLAHKDDQIDERDRYAIRAGFWREISVRTGVEHPPLDD
;
A
#
# COMPACT_ATOMS: atom_id res chain seq x y z
N ALA A 1 -1.48 -22.90 -4.95
CA ALA A 1 -0.96 -22.75 -3.58
C ALA A 1 -1.47 -21.43 -3.03
N THR A 2 -2.31 -21.46 -1.99
CA THR A 2 -2.83 -20.25 -1.34
C THR A 2 -1.69 -19.66 -0.52
N LEU A 3 -1.07 -18.56 -0.99
CA LEU A 3 -0.05 -17.84 -0.23
C LEU A 3 -0.69 -17.36 1.08
N ARG A 4 -0.39 -18.05 2.18
CA ARG A 4 -0.68 -17.59 3.53
C ARG A 4 0.34 -16.50 3.87
N TRP A 5 -0.05 -15.25 3.71
CA TRP A 5 0.63 -14.15 4.40
C TRP A 5 0.29 -14.26 5.90
N SER A 6 1.16 -14.96 6.63
CA SER A 6 1.25 -14.93 8.08
C SER A 6 2.62 -14.35 8.39
N SER A 7 2.65 -13.11 8.86
CA SER A 7 3.85 -12.57 9.50
C SER A 7 3.85 -13.12 10.94
N ASP A 8 4.97 -13.73 11.36
CA ASP A 8 5.09 -14.46 12.63
C ASP A 8 5.22 -13.55 13.86
N LYS A 9 5.24 -12.22 13.68
CA LYS A 9 5.22 -11.28 14.80
C LYS A 9 3.78 -10.96 15.17
N GLY A 10 3.27 -11.74 16.12
CA GLY A 10 1.88 -11.71 16.53
C GLY A 10 1.38 -10.32 16.91
N TRP A 11 0.49 -9.74 16.10
CA TRP A 11 -0.45 -8.71 16.54
C TRP A 11 -1.82 -8.87 15.90
N VAL A 12 -2.79 -9.04 16.81
CA VAL A 12 -4.25 -9.06 16.68
C VAL A 12 -4.80 -10.23 15.86
N ASP A 13 -5.55 -11.09 16.56
CA ASP A 13 -6.39 -12.15 16.01
C ASP A 13 -6.99 -11.73 14.66
N ARG A 14 -6.81 -12.55 13.63
CA ARG A 14 -7.37 -12.28 12.30
C ARG A 14 -8.86 -12.61 12.37
N PRO A 15 -9.79 -11.63 12.35
CA PRO A 15 -11.18 -11.97 12.10
C PRO A 15 -11.24 -12.72 10.77
N THR A 16 -11.98 -13.83 10.73
CA THR A 16 -12.03 -14.73 9.58
C THR A 16 -12.51 -14.03 8.29
N ALA A 17 -13.18 -12.88 8.43
CA ALA A 17 -13.60 -12.02 7.34
C ALA A 17 -13.14 -10.56 7.55
N GLU A 18 -12.72 -9.93 6.46
CA GLU A 18 -12.43 -8.50 6.40
C GLU A 18 -13.75 -7.70 6.52
N PRO A 19 -13.78 -6.56 7.25
CA PRO A 19 -14.97 -5.72 7.33
C PRO A 19 -15.46 -5.29 5.93
N PRO A 20 -16.78 -5.20 5.70
CA PRO A 20 -17.32 -4.84 4.40
C PRO A 20 -16.86 -3.45 3.93
N GLU A 21 -16.61 -2.52 4.86
CA GLU A 21 -16.06 -1.20 4.58
C GLU A 21 -14.66 -1.29 3.98
N ALA A 22 -13.80 -2.15 4.52
CA ALA A 22 -12.45 -2.38 4.01
C ALA A 22 -12.47 -3.10 2.65
N ALA A 23 -13.38 -4.08 2.48
CA ALA A 23 -13.57 -4.76 1.20
C ALA A 23 -14.11 -3.84 0.07
N SER A 24 -14.81 -2.76 0.44
CA SER A 24 -15.39 -1.79 -0.50
C SER A 24 -14.41 -0.74 -1.02
N MET A 25 -13.19 -0.67 -0.45
CA MET A 25 -12.21 0.33 -0.84
C MET A 25 -11.77 0.15 -2.30
N PRO A 26 -11.79 1.22 -3.12
CA PRO A 26 -11.36 1.14 -4.50
C PRO A 26 -9.85 0.97 -4.57
N THR A 27 -9.37 0.19 -5.55
CA THR A 27 -7.93 0.05 -5.82
C THR A 27 -7.45 1.16 -6.76
N LEU A 28 -6.16 1.48 -6.75
CA LEU A 28 -5.55 2.44 -7.68
C LEU A 28 -5.82 2.05 -9.14
N ALA A 29 -5.78 0.77 -9.48
CA ALA A 29 -6.12 0.27 -10.81
C ALA A 29 -7.57 0.59 -11.22
N GLN A 30 -8.52 0.57 -10.27
CA GLN A 30 -9.91 0.94 -10.54
C GLN A 30 -10.09 2.45 -10.71
N LEU A 31 -9.25 3.24 -10.05
CA LEU A 31 -9.27 4.71 -10.11
C LEU A 31 -8.43 5.29 -11.27
N THR A 32 -7.67 4.47 -11.99
CA THR A 32 -6.73 4.90 -13.04
C THR A 32 -7.22 4.56 -14.44
N THR A 33 -7.19 5.54 -15.35
CA THR A 33 -7.35 5.25 -16.79
C THR A 33 -6.10 4.56 -17.34
N ALA A 34 -6.21 3.97 -18.55
CA ALA A 34 -5.07 3.36 -19.22
C ALA A 34 -3.96 4.37 -19.53
N GLU A 35 -4.32 5.58 -19.95
CA GLU A 35 -3.39 6.67 -20.26
C GLU A 35 -2.66 7.15 -19.01
N GLN A 36 -3.38 7.38 -17.91
CA GLN A 36 -2.77 7.73 -16.62
C GLN A 36 -1.82 6.63 -16.13
N ARG A 37 -2.22 5.36 -16.24
CA ARG A 37 -1.39 4.23 -15.83
C ARG A 37 -0.08 4.15 -16.63
N TRP A 38 -0.12 4.52 -17.91
CA TRP A 38 1.08 4.61 -18.73
C TRP A 38 1.98 5.77 -18.27
N ALA A 39 1.41 6.96 -18.07
CA ALA A 39 2.14 8.13 -17.58
C ALA A 39 2.77 7.88 -16.19
N ASP A 40 2.02 7.31 -15.25
CA ASP A 40 2.52 6.91 -13.92
C ASP A 40 3.72 5.98 -14.03
N ARG A 41 3.69 5.04 -14.98
CA ARG A 41 4.77 4.07 -15.18
C ARG A 41 6.02 4.73 -15.72
N GLU A 42 5.88 5.71 -16.60
CA GLU A 42 7.01 6.47 -17.14
C GLU A 42 7.67 7.31 -16.03
N GLU A 43 6.85 7.96 -15.18
CA GLU A 43 7.33 8.67 -13.99
C GLU A 43 8.01 7.72 -13.01
N ASP A 44 7.46 6.54 -12.79
CA ASP A 44 8.04 5.50 -11.91
C ASP A 44 9.44 5.10 -12.34
N ILE A 45 9.67 4.93 -13.65
CA ILE A 45 10.96 4.53 -14.20
C ILE A 45 12.01 5.63 -14.01
N THR A 46 11.60 6.89 -14.10
CA THR A 46 12.52 8.03 -14.20
C THR A 46 12.76 8.75 -12.88
N THR A 47 11.84 8.61 -11.91
CA THR A 47 11.79 9.51 -10.74
C THR A 47 11.85 8.78 -9.39
N VAL A 48 11.51 7.49 -9.34
CA VAL A 48 11.45 6.75 -8.07
C VAL A 48 12.74 5.95 -7.89
N GLY A 49 13.45 6.20 -6.79
CA GLY A 49 14.80 5.67 -6.54
C GLY A 49 14.85 4.18 -6.18
N GLY A 50 13.69 3.52 -6.10
CA GLY A 50 13.57 2.13 -5.71
C GLY A 50 13.66 1.88 -4.20
N ASP A 51 13.65 2.93 -3.37
CA ASP A 51 13.54 2.77 -1.92
C ASP A 51 12.13 2.28 -1.53
N SER A 52 12.08 1.21 -0.74
CA SER A 52 10.84 0.56 -0.32
C SER A 52 9.86 1.51 0.36
N PHE A 53 10.36 2.43 1.21
CA PHE A 53 9.52 3.41 1.89
C PHE A 53 8.97 4.46 0.91
N GLU A 54 9.83 5.01 0.05
CA GLU A 54 9.43 5.96 -1.00
C GLU A 54 8.36 5.37 -1.92
N VAL A 55 8.53 4.12 -2.37
CA VAL A 55 7.56 3.41 -3.21
C VAL A 55 6.17 3.38 -2.55
N GLY A 56 6.13 3.13 -1.24
CA GLY A 56 4.89 3.18 -0.45
C GLY A 56 4.23 4.55 -0.45
N GLN A 57 5.02 5.62 -0.31
CA GLN A 57 4.53 7.00 -0.35
C GLN A 57 3.97 7.37 -1.73
N VAL A 58 4.68 7.04 -2.81
CA VAL A 58 4.25 7.36 -4.18
C VAL A 58 2.93 6.67 -4.50
N PHE A 59 2.78 5.40 -4.14
CA PHE A 59 1.52 4.69 -4.30
C PHE A 59 0.38 5.37 -3.53
N ALA A 60 0.59 5.64 -2.24
CA ALA A 60 -0.42 6.28 -1.39
C ALA A 60 -0.83 7.65 -1.94
N ARG A 61 0.14 8.48 -2.33
CA ARG A 61 -0.08 9.81 -2.91
C ARG A 61 -1.00 9.73 -4.12
N ARG A 62 -0.66 8.86 -5.07
CA ARG A 62 -1.41 8.64 -6.31
C ARG A 62 -2.81 8.09 -6.08
N TRP A 63 -2.94 7.20 -5.09
CA TRP A 63 -4.22 6.62 -4.71
C TRP A 63 -5.14 7.68 -4.11
N VAL A 64 -4.63 8.47 -3.15
CA VAL A 64 -5.34 9.59 -2.51
C VAL A 64 -5.79 10.62 -3.55
N GLU A 65 -4.90 11.02 -4.45
CA GLU A 65 -5.19 12.02 -5.49
C GLU A 65 -6.32 11.58 -6.42
N ARG A 66 -6.41 10.30 -6.75
CA ARG A 66 -7.45 9.76 -7.63
C ARG A 66 -8.73 9.38 -6.90
N LEU A 67 -8.64 9.07 -5.61
CA LEU A 67 -9.80 8.77 -4.79
C LEU A 67 -10.74 9.96 -4.73
N GLY A 68 -10.19 11.19 -4.60
CA GLY A 68 -10.94 12.45 -4.62
C GLY A 68 -11.91 12.67 -3.44
N ASP A 69 -12.27 11.60 -2.73
CA ASP A 69 -13.23 11.57 -1.63
C ASP A 69 -12.53 11.44 -0.27
N GLN A 70 -12.69 12.47 0.56
CA GLN A 70 -12.16 12.52 1.92
C GLN A 70 -12.85 11.50 2.86
N GLY A 71 -14.08 11.07 2.56
CA GLY A 71 -14.80 10.10 3.37
C GLY A 71 -14.15 8.72 3.37
N HIS A 72 -13.64 8.27 2.22
CA HIS A 72 -12.86 7.04 2.14
C HIS A 72 -11.51 7.17 2.87
N LEU A 73 -10.85 8.34 2.84
CA LEU A 73 -9.61 8.55 3.60
C LEU A 73 -9.82 8.49 5.10
N GLN A 74 -10.87 9.12 5.63
CA GLN A 74 -11.19 9.05 7.06
C GLN A 74 -11.48 7.62 7.51
N LYS A 75 -12.24 6.86 6.70
CA LYS A 75 -12.48 5.44 6.95
C LYS A 75 -11.18 4.64 6.97
N LEU A 76 -10.27 4.90 6.02
CA LEU A 76 -8.97 4.24 5.98
C LEU A 76 -8.14 4.55 7.24
N SER A 77 -8.07 5.80 7.66
CA SER A 77 -7.33 6.20 8.87
C SER A 77 -7.81 5.46 10.12
N GLY A 78 -9.11 5.16 10.22
CA GLY A 78 -9.67 4.35 11.30
C GLY A 78 -9.28 2.86 11.27
N MET A 79 -8.70 2.38 10.17
CA MET A 79 -8.24 0.99 10.01
C MET A 79 -6.76 0.80 10.35
N TYR A 80 -6.01 1.89 10.58
CA TYR A 80 -4.62 1.84 11.01
C TYR A 80 -4.45 0.90 12.23
N PRO A 81 -3.41 0.04 12.29
CA PRO A 81 -2.27 -0.05 11.36
C PRO A 81 -2.49 -0.93 10.11
N ARG A 82 -3.70 -1.46 9.91
CA ARG A 82 -3.98 -2.46 8.87
C ARG A 82 -4.44 -1.82 7.57
N ILE A 83 -3.75 -2.12 6.49
CA ILE A 83 -4.17 -1.74 5.13
C ILE A 83 -5.20 -2.78 4.63
N PRO A 84 -6.33 -2.34 4.04
CA PRO A 84 -7.30 -3.25 3.42
C PRO A 84 -6.64 -4.20 2.42
N HIS A 85 -7.01 -5.48 2.44
CA HIS A 85 -6.29 -6.56 1.75
C HIS A 85 -6.13 -6.29 0.24
N ARG A 86 -7.17 -5.76 -0.40
CA ARG A 86 -7.15 -5.43 -1.84
C ARG A 86 -6.16 -4.32 -2.15
N VAL A 87 -6.08 -3.33 -1.27
CA VAL A 87 -5.16 -2.19 -1.39
C VAL A 87 -3.73 -2.63 -1.07
N ASP A 88 -3.50 -3.38 0.01
CA ASP A 88 -2.19 -3.93 0.38
C ASP A 88 -1.64 -4.84 -0.74
N GLY A 89 -2.48 -5.73 -1.27
CA GLY A 89 -2.06 -6.61 -2.37
C GLY A 89 -1.71 -5.85 -3.64
N GLU A 90 -2.38 -4.74 -3.93
CA GLU A 90 -2.02 -3.87 -5.07
C GLU A 90 -0.76 -3.06 -4.81
N LEU A 91 -0.60 -2.51 -3.61
CA LEU A 91 0.60 -1.81 -3.15
C LEU A 91 1.85 -2.69 -3.32
N LEU A 92 1.80 -3.95 -2.89
CA LEU A 92 2.92 -4.88 -3.05
C LEU A 92 3.17 -5.24 -4.53
N ARG A 93 2.12 -5.42 -5.35
CA ARG A 93 2.30 -5.61 -6.80
C ARG A 93 2.85 -4.38 -7.51
N TYR A 94 2.51 -3.19 -7.02
CA TYR A 94 3.06 -1.94 -7.52
C TYR A 94 4.55 -1.85 -7.20
N ALA A 95 4.94 -2.15 -5.96
CA ALA A 95 6.31 -2.14 -5.47
C ALA A 95 7.21 -3.16 -6.17
N ALA A 96 6.65 -4.32 -6.51
CA ALA A 96 7.35 -5.35 -7.28
C ALA A 96 7.93 -4.87 -8.62
N ARG A 97 7.36 -3.81 -9.21
CA ARG A 97 7.82 -3.28 -10.52
C ARG A 97 9.16 -2.55 -10.44
N PHE A 98 9.60 -2.15 -9.25
CA PHE A 98 10.86 -1.42 -9.02
C PHE A 98 12.06 -2.35 -8.81
N GLY A 99 11.92 -3.65 -9.09
CA GLY A 99 13.01 -4.62 -8.89
C GLY A 99 13.14 -5.13 -7.45
N LEU A 100 12.22 -4.74 -6.55
CA LEU A 100 12.13 -5.23 -5.16
C LEU A 100 11.79 -6.74 -5.07
N LEU A 101 11.56 -7.41 -6.20
CA LEU A 101 11.39 -8.86 -6.30
C LEU A 101 12.69 -9.63 -6.56
N ALA A 102 13.87 -8.99 -6.52
CA ALA A 102 15.13 -9.59 -6.96
C ALA A 102 15.65 -10.80 -6.12
N HIS A 103 14.90 -11.27 -5.12
CA HIS A 103 15.19 -12.54 -4.47
C HIS A 103 14.67 -13.72 -5.30
N LYS A 104 15.36 -14.87 -5.21
CA LYS A 104 15.21 -16.07 -6.07
C LYS A 104 13.79 -16.58 -6.36
N ASP A 105 12.76 -16.10 -5.65
CA ASP A 105 11.38 -16.57 -5.70
C ASP A 105 10.34 -15.48 -6.02
N ASP A 106 10.74 -14.35 -6.60
CA ASP A 106 9.85 -13.20 -6.90
C ASP A 106 9.11 -12.70 -5.63
N GLN A 107 9.79 -12.70 -4.49
CA GLN A 107 9.24 -12.24 -3.21
C GLN A 107 9.92 -10.95 -2.77
N ILE A 108 9.12 -9.92 -2.47
CA ILE A 108 9.55 -8.78 -1.67
C ILE A 108 9.91 -9.33 -0.29
N ASP A 109 11.10 -9.01 0.21
CA ASP A 109 11.52 -9.43 1.54
C ASP A 109 10.64 -8.80 2.64
N GLU A 110 10.66 -9.39 3.82
CA GLU A 110 9.76 -8.96 4.89
C GLU A 110 10.07 -7.54 5.39
N ARG A 111 11.35 -7.13 5.41
CA ARG A 111 11.76 -5.77 5.83
C ARG A 111 11.25 -4.74 4.81
N ASP A 112 11.39 -5.03 3.53
CA ASP A 112 10.88 -4.18 2.46
C ASP A 112 9.36 -4.06 2.50
N ARG A 113 8.63 -5.15 2.81
CA ARG A 113 7.17 -5.10 3.02
C ARG A 113 6.80 -4.16 4.16
N TYR A 114 7.52 -4.21 5.28
CA TYR A 114 7.30 -3.28 6.39
C TYR A 114 7.59 -1.84 5.98
N ALA A 115 8.71 -1.58 5.32
CA ALA A 115 9.08 -0.26 4.83
C ALA A 115 8.03 0.32 3.85
N ILE A 116 7.56 -0.49 2.89
CA ILE A 116 6.50 -0.10 1.94
C ILE A 116 5.21 0.30 2.67
N ARG A 117 4.77 -0.51 3.65
CA ARG A 117 3.56 -0.21 4.43
C ARG A 117 3.74 1.02 5.32
N ALA A 118 4.93 1.21 5.88
CA ALA A 118 5.25 2.39 6.67
C ALA A 118 5.22 3.67 5.80
N GLY A 119 5.79 3.61 4.59
CA GLY A 119 5.72 4.70 3.61
C GLY A 119 4.29 5.04 3.21
N PHE A 120 3.47 4.01 2.96
CA PHE A 120 2.04 4.20 2.70
C PHE A 120 1.34 4.99 3.82
N TRP A 121 1.47 4.53 5.07
CA TRP A 121 0.83 5.20 6.21
C TRP A 121 1.40 6.58 6.50
N ARG A 122 2.69 6.81 6.23
CA ARG A 122 3.30 8.13 6.35
C ARG A 122 2.60 9.14 5.45
N GLU A 123 2.39 8.79 4.18
CA GLU A 123 1.70 9.69 3.23
C GLU A 123 0.23 9.89 3.61
N ILE A 124 -0.48 8.84 4.04
CA ILE A 124 -1.87 8.97 4.53
C ILE A 124 -1.93 9.92 5.74
N SER A 125 -0.98 9.83 6.65
CA SER A 125 -0.90 10.72 7.82
C SER A 125 -0.74 12.18 7.41
N VAL A 126 0.16 12.45 6.46
CA VAL A 126 0.40 13.80 5.92
C VAL A 126 -0.85 14.38 5.26
N ARG A 127 -1.60 13.56 4.52
CA ARG A 127 -2.80 13.98 3.79
C ARG A 127 -4.03 14.18 4.69
N THR A 128 -4.16 13.39 5.75
CA THR A 128 -5.31 13.44 6.67
C THR A 128 -5.08 14.34 7.88
N GLY A 129 -3.83 14.72 8.15
CA GLY A 129 -3.45 15.44 9.37
C GLY A 129 -3.52 14.59 10.65
N VAL A 130 -3.79 13.28 10.50
CA VAL A 130 -3.81 12.32 11.61
C VAL A 130 -2.43 11.69 11.71
N GLU A 131 -1.72 11.93 12.81
CA GLU A 131 -0.43 11.31 13.04
C GLU A 131 -0.61 9.84 13.46
N HIS A 132 -0.15 8.93 12.62
CA HIS A 132 -0.08 7.52 12.94
C HIS A 132 1.29 7.21 13.56
N PRO A 133 1.36 6.42 14.67
CA PRO A 133 2.64 6.00 15.22
C PRO A 133 3.45 5.22 14.16
N PRO A 134 4.79 5.18 14.27
CA PRO A 134 5.59 4.33 13.40
C PRO A 134 5.14 2.87 13.54
N LEU A 135 5.13 2.14 12.42
CA LEU A 135 4.96 0.68 12.47
C LEU A 135 6.27 0.11 13.05
N ASP A 136 6.24 -0.38 14.29
CA ASP A 136 7.40 -1.01 14.93
C ASP A 136 7.73 -2.37 14.24
N ASP A 137 9.04 -2.66 14.09
CA ASP A 137 9.64 -3.79 13.34
C ASP A 137 9.38 -5.21 13.90
#